data_AF-A0A969EXX8-F1
#
_entry.id   AF-A0A969EXX8-F1
#
_cell.length_a   1.000
_cell.length_b   1.000
_cell.length_c   1.000
_cell.angle_alpha   90.00
_cell.angle_beta   90.00
_cell.angle_gamma   90.00
#
_symmetry.space_group_name_H-M   'P 1'
#
loop_
_entity.id
_entity.type
_entity.pdbx_description
1 polymer ?
#
loop_
_entity_poly.entity_id
_entity_poly.type
_entity_poly.pdbx_seq_one_letter_code
_entity_poly.pdbx_strand_id
1 'polypeptide(L)'
;MKPPRTTPDLDVLVAKHRGRHPDATLVEQPFTLDTPWDTNTARRQLVAVYEFRADHVRGFVSEHAPDASRSHAGLDARADECRAAIIDFDAPLRLASVEIAKPWGREIWYTGVEARGVAGITDGLHVTPLPWALHSHRQHCKVRNRSPC
;
A
#
# COMPACT_ATOMS: atom_id res chain seq x y z
N MET A 1 -22.49 -25.26 -18.46
CA MET A 1 -21.10 -24.75 -18.28
C MET A 1 -21.19 -23.24 -18.19
N LYS A 2 -20.90 -22.64 -17.03
CA LYS A 2 -21.06 -21.19 -16.77
C LYS A 2 -19.68 -20.53 -16.97
N PRO A 3 -19.54 -19.44 -17.75
CA PRO A 3 -18.23 -18.82 -17.95
C PRO A 3 -17.74 -18.18 -16.63
N PRO A 4 -16.41 -18.03 -16.45
CA PRO A 4 -15.86 -17.42 -15.25
C PRO A 4 -16.31 -15.95 -15.15
N ARG A 5 -16.65 -15.51 -13.94
CA ARG A 5 -16.97 -14.10 -13.68
C ARG A 5 -15.71 -13.28 -13.94
N THR A 6 -15.72 -12.55 -15.05
CA THR A 6 -14.75 -11.52 -15.38
C THR A 6 -14.72 -10.51 -14.24
N THR A 7 -13.53 -10.29 -13.68
CA THR A 7 -13.23 -9.14 -12.81
C THR A 7 -13.78 -7.89 -13.49
N PRO A 8 -14.56 -7.03 -12.82
CA PRO A 8 -15.03 -5.81 -13.46
C PRO A 8 -13.83 -4.98 -13.90
N ASP A 9 -13.88 -4.54 -15.15
CA ASP A 9 -12.92 -3.62 -15.73
C ASP A 9 -12.84 -2.36 -14.85
N LEU A 10 -11.62 -1.94 -14.50
CA LEU A 10 -11.36 -0.81 -13.62
C LEU A 10 -12.01 0.48 -14.15
N ASP A 11 -12.20 0.56 -15.47
CA ASP A 11 -12.89 1.65 -16.16
C ASP A 11 -14.37 1.77 -15.75
N VAL A 12 -15.03 0.68 -15.36
CA VAL A 12 -16.44 0.68 -14.92
C VAL A 12 -16.57 1.10 -13.45
N LEU A 13 -15.54 0.89 -12.62
CA LEU A 13 -15.51 1.38 -11.24
C LEU A 13 -15.28 2.90 -11.18
N VAL A 14 -14.51 3.45 -12.12
CA VAL A 14 -14.25 4.91 -12.19
C VAL A 14 -15.46 5.67 -12.77
N ALA A 15 -16.24 5.07 -13.68
CA ALA A 15 -17.33 5.75 -14.37
C ALA A 15 -18.60 6.02 -13.54
N LYS A 16 -18.74 5.43 -12.33
CA LYS A 16 -19.98 5.55 -11.52
C LYS A 16 -20.01 6.72 -10.53
N HIS A 17 -18.94 7.51 -10.42
CA HIS A 17 -18.84 8.60 -9.43
C HIS A 17 -18.91 10.03 -10.00
N ARG A 18 -19.45 10.22 -11.22
CA ARG A 18 -19.53 11.52 -11.92
C ARG A 18 -20.60 12.51 -11.40
N GLY A 19 -20.82 12.61 -10.08
CA GLY A 19 -21.93 13.42 -9.55
C GLY A 19 -21.77 13.98 -8.15
N ARG A 20 -20.54 14.29 -7.70
CA ARG A 20 -20.25 15.15 -6.53
C ARG A 20 -18.73 15.29 -6.43
N HIS A 21 -18.14 16.46 -6.69
CA HIS A 21 -16.79 16.73 -6.16
C HIS A 21 -16.95 17.34 -4.76
N PRO A 22 -16.19 16.81 -3.78
CA PRO A 22 -14.99 17.54 -3.38
C PRO A 22 -13.75 16.64 -3.10
N ASP A 23 -12.58 17.13 -3.51
CA ASP A 23 -11.21 16.98 -2.96
C ASP A 23 -10.43 15.67 -2.79
N ALA A 24 -10.99 14.46 -2.88
CA ALA A 24 -10.15 13.24 -2.86
C ALA A 24 -10.84 12.00 -3.45
N THR A 25 -10.13 11.22 -4.28
CA THR A 25 -10.61 9.92 -4.80
C THR A 25 -9.85 8.77 -4.15
N LEU A 26 -10.55 7.85 -3.50
CA LEU A 26 -9.95 6.62 -2.97
C LEU A 26 -9.95 5.51 -4.03
N VAL A 27 -8.80 4.85 -4.19
CA VAL A 27 -8.63 3.74 -5.14
C VAL A 27 -7.95 2.57 -4.43
N GLU A 28 -8.57 1.40 -4.50
CA GLU A 28 -8.00 0.15 -3.98
C GLU A 28 -7.42 -0.66 -5.13
N GLN A 29 -6.15 -1.01 -5.02
CA GLN A 29 -5.43 -1.78 -6.02
C GLN A 29 -4.84 -3.03 -5.37
N PRO A 30 -5.46 -4.20 -5.56
CA PRO A 30 -4.86 -5.46 -5.14
C PRO A 30 -3.63 -5.76 -6.02
N PHE A 31 -2.61 -6.35 -5.40
CA PHE A 31 -1.43 -6.84 -6.09
C PHE A 31 -0.79 -8.00 -5.33
N THR A 32 0.09 -8.70 -6.03
CA THR A 32 0.83 -9.81 -5.46
C THR A 32 2.31 -9.43 -5.39
N LEU A 33 2.95 -9.72 -4.25
CA LEU A 33 4.37 -9.48 -4.04
C LEU A 33 5.08 -10.80 -3.78
N ASP A 34 6.14 -11.07 -4.52
CA ASP A 34 7.07 -12.15 -4.20
C ASP A 34 7.96 -11.72 -3.02
N THR A 35 8.05 -12.57 -2.01
CA THR A 35 8.72 -12.31 -0.74
C THR A 35 9.73 -13.43 -0.44
N PRO A 36 10.79 -13.59 -1.26
CA PRO A 36 11.77 -14.66 -1.08
C PRO A 36 12.57 -14.57 0.22
N TRP A 37 12.59 -13.39 0.85
CA TRP A 37 13.17 -13.21 2.18
C TRP A 37 12.29 -13.75 3.29
N ASP A 38 11.01 -14.01 3.04
CA ASP A 38 10.07 -14.51 4.03
C ASP A 38 10.01 -16.03 3.98
N THR A 39 10.52 -16.67 5.03
CA THR A 39 10.61 -18.13 5.12
C THR A 39 9.24 -18.80 5.23
N ASN A 40 8.20 -18.07 5.61
CA ASN A 40 6.86 -18.62 5.83
C ASN A 40 5.95 -18.40 4.64
N THR A 41 6.21 -17.40 3.81
CA THR A 41 5.34 -17.03 2.71
C THR A 41 6.17 -16.48 1.56
N ALA A 42 6.36 -17.27 0.51
CA ALA A 42 7.12 -16.84 -0.67
C ALA A 42 6.39 -15.81 -1.54
N ARG A 43 5.07 -15.65 -1.35
CA ARG A 43 4.22 -14.77 -2.13
C ARG A 43 3.05 -14.25 -1.30
N ARG A 44 2.93 -12.94 -1.16
CA ARG A 44 1.89 -12.26 -0.38
C ARG A 44 0.87 -11.57 -1.28
N GLN A 45 -0.41 -11.69 -0.94
CA GLN A 45 -1.48 -10.88 -1.53
C GLN A 45 -1.63 -9.62 -0.69
N LEU A 46 -1.55 -8.46 -1.34
CA LEU A 46 -1.59 -7.14 -0.70
C LEU A 46 -2.62 -6.26 -1.40
N VAL A 47 -3.10 -5.25 -0.68
CA VAL A 47 -3.91 -4.18 -1.24
C VAL A 47 -3.23 -2.86 -0.93
N ALA A 48 -2.98 -2.08 -1.98
CA ALA A 48 -2.63 -0.67 -1.84
C ALA A 48 -3.90 0.17 -1.93
N VAL A 49 -4.10 1.06 -0.97
CA VAL A 49 -5.21 2.02 -0.98
C VAL A 49 -4.61 3.40 -1.18
N TYR A 50 -5.00 4.07 -2.25
CA TYR A 50 -4.52 5.40 -2.61
C TYR A 50 -5.62 6.43 -2.40
N GLU A 51 -5.25 7.62 -1.94
CA GLU A 51 -6.04 8.83 -1.99
C GLU A 51 -5.41 9.78 -3.01
N PHE A 52 -6.12 10.01 -4.12
CA PHE A 52 -5.73 10.97 -5.15
C PHE A 52 -6.38 12.31 -4.87
N ARG A 53 -5.55 13.34 -4.68
CA ARG A 53 -5.94 14.76 -4.66
C ARG A 53 -5.39 15.46 -5.90
N ALA A 54 -5.77 16.72 -6.11
CA ALA A 54 -5.40 17.47 -7.30
C ALA A 54 -3.88 17.59 -7.50
N ASP A 55 -3.12 17.71 -6.42
CA ASP A 55 -1.68 17.97 -6.40
C ASP A 55 -0.86 16.89 -5.68
N HIS A 56 -1.52 15.89 -5.11
CA HIS A 56 -0.90 15.02 -4.12
C HIS A 56 -1.49 13.62 -4.08
N VAL A 57 -0.64 12.60 -3.90
CA VAL A 57 -1.06 11.22 -3.72
C VAL A 57 -0.54 10.66 -2.41
N ARG A 58 -1.47 10.14 -1.60
CA ARG A 58 -1.16 9.38 -0.38
C ARG A 58 -1.68 7.97 -0.50
N GLY A 59 -1.16 7.07 0.32
CA GLY A 59 -1.76 5.75 0.43
C GLY A 59 -1.13 4.91 1.51
N PHE A 60 -1.68 3.73 1.72
CA PHE A 60 -1.09 2.72 2.59
C PHE A 60 -1.16 1.35 1.91
N VAL A 61 -0.42 0.40 2.44
CA VAL A 61 -0.42 -0.99 1.97
C VAL A 61 -0.70 -1.90 3.14
N SER A 62 -1.61 -2.85 2.92
CA SER A 62 -2.00 -3.85 3.92
C SER A 62 -2.17 -5.23 3.30
N GLU A 63 -2.08 -6.26 4.12
CA GLU A 63 -2.45 -7.65 3.77
C GLU A 63 -3.95 -7.86 3.74
N HIS A 64 -4.68 -7.02 4.47
CA HIS A 64 -6.12 -7.08 4.56
C HIS A 64 -6.70 -5.94 3.75
N ALA A 65 -7.63 -6.28 2.85
CA ALA A 65 -8.52 -5.27 2.31
C ALA A 65 -9.27 -4.63 3.49
N PRO A 66 -9.38 -3.29 3.57
CA PRO A 66 -10.14 -2.67 4.63
C PRO A 66 -11.61 -3.08 4.53
N ASP A 67 -12.33 -3.10 5.64
CA ASP A 67 -13.72 -3.57 5.65
C ASP A 67 -14.58 -2.80 4.62
N ALA A 68 -15.12 -3.52 3.64
CA ALA A 68 -15.98 -2.96 2.61
C ALA A 68 -17.25 -2.31 3.20
N SER A 69 -17.69 -2.72 4.38
CA SER A 69 -18.81 -2.08 5.09
C SER A 69 -18.49 -0.64 5.51
N ARG A 70 -17.20 -0.31 5.65
CA ARG A 70 -16.66 1.00 6.00
C ARG A 70 -16.11 1.76 4.78
N SER A 71 -16.61 1.48 3.57
CA SER A 71 -16.20 2.14 2.32
C SER A 71 -16.26 3.69 2.36
N HIS A 72 -17.03 4.27 3.28
CA HIS A 72 -17.15 5.72 3.47
C HIS A 72 -16.07 6.32 4.39
N ALA A 73 -15.26 5.51 5.06
CA ALA A 73 -14.17 5.98 5.91
C ALA A 73 -13.03 6.54 5.05
N GLY A 74 -12.46 7.68 5.47
CA GLY A 74 -11.31 8.29 4.81
C GLY A 74 -10.03 7.45 4.92
N LEU A 75 -8.98 7.84 4.19
CA LEU A 75 -7.72 7.11 4.12
C LEU A 75 -7.14 6.81 5.51
N ASP A 76 -7.07 7.83 6.38
CA ASP A 76 -6.45 7.74 7.71
C ASP A 76 -7.13 6.69 8.59
N ALA A 77 -8.47 6.71 8.66
CA ALA A 77 -9.23 5.75 9.45
C ALA A 77 -9.05 4.30 8.96
N ARG A 78 -8.91 4.11 7.65
CA ARG A 78 -8.66 2.79 7.04
C ARG A 78 -7.20 2.33 7.27
N ALA A 79 -6.25 3.25 7.21
CA ALA A 79 -4.84 2.97 7.51
C ALA A 79 -4.68 2.55 8.98
N ASP A 80 -5.33 3.26 9.90
CA ASP A 80 -5.34 2.95 11.33
C ASP A 80 -5.95 1.58 11.64
N GLU A 81 -7.08 1.24 10.99
CA GLU A 81 -7.70 -0.09 11.11
C GLU A 81 -6.75 -1.20 10.68
N CYS A 82 -6.04 -0.98 9.57
CA CYS A 82 -5.03 -1.92 9.06
C CYS A 82 -3.70 -1.86 9.81
N ARG A 83 -3.50 -0.91 10.74
CA ARG A 83 -2.21 -0.61 11.37
C ARG A 83 -1.08 -0.41 10.34
N ALA A 84 -1.40 0.28 9.26
CA ALA A 84 -0.50 0.52 8.14
C ALA A 84 -0.05 1.99 8.12
N ALA A 85 1.22 2.22 7.81
CA ALA A 85 1.76 3.57 7.71
C ALA A 85 1.18 4.28 6.48
N ILE A 86 0.77 5.54 6.65
CA ILE A 86 0.43 6.41 5.53
C ILE A 86 1.72 6.85 4.85
N ILE A 87 1.77 6.60 3.55
CA ILE A 87 2.86 6.95 2.66
C ILE A 87 2.40 8.16 1.85
N ASP A 88 3.20 9.20 1.92
CA ASP A 88 3.16 10.33 1.00
C ASP A 88 4.06 9.99 -0.20
N PHE A 89 3.49 9.90 -1.40
CA PHE A 89 4.22 9.51 -2.60
C PHE A 89 4.89 10.69 -3.31
N ASP A 90 4.64 11.93 -2.86
CA ASP A 90 5.24 13.14 -3.40
C ASP A 90 6.30 13.73 -2.42
N ALA A 91 6.51 13.11 -1.26
CA ALA A 91 7.52 13.46 -0.26
C ALA A 91 8.57 12.35 -0.01
N PRO A 92 9.74 12.67 0.58
CA PRO A 92 10.71 11.67 0.99
C PRO A 92 10.15 10.67 2.02
N LEU A 93 10.39 9.38 1.76
CA LEU A 93 9.94 8.30 2.64
C LEU A 93 10.67 8.33 3.99
N ARG A 94 9.92 8.34 5.09
CA ARG A 94 10.47 8.20 6.44
C ARG A 94 10.69 6.72 6.76
N LEU A 95 11.96 6.34 6.96
CA LEU A 95 12.37 4.96 7.20
C LEU A 95 12.20 4.58 8.68
N ALA A 96 11.76 3.35 8.93
CA ALA A 96 11.83 2.69 10.22
C ALA A 96 12.91 1.59 10.15
N SER A 97 13.88 1.65 11.05
CA SER A 97 14.95 0.66 11.08
C SER A 97 14.53 -0.65 11.73
N VAL A 98 15.19 -1.74 11.35
CA VAL A 98 15.16 -3.03 12.06
C VAL A 98 16.52 -3.30 12.70
N GLU A 99 16.52 -3.77 13.94
CA GLU A 99 17.75 -4.18 14.63
C GLU A 99 17.97 -5.68 14.48
N ILE A 100 19.17 -6.07 14.05
CA ILE A 100 19.57 -7.46 13.87
C ILE A 100 20.64 -7.81 14.90
N ALA A 101 20.30 -8.71 15.82
CA ALA A 101 21.22 -9.18 16.85
C ALA A 101 22.40 -9.95 16.23
N LYS A 102 23.60 -9.70 16.76
CA LYS A 102 24.84 -10.39 16.40
C LYS A 102 25.63 -10.76 17.64
N PRO A 103 26.56 -11.73 17.56
CA PRO A 103 27.45 -12.06 18.68
C PRO A 103 28.32 -10.88 19.16
N TRP A 104 28.55 -9.89 18.29
CA TRP A 104 29.36 -8.69 18.57
C TRP A 104 28.52 -7.42 18.78
N GLY A 105 27.21 -7.54 19.01
CA GLY A 105 26.31 -6.40 19.24
C GLY A 105 25.08 -6.44 18.34
N ARG A 106 24.81 -5.35 17.62
CA ARG A 106 23.66 -5.28 16.70
C ARG A 106 23.98 -4.47 15.44
N GLU A 107 23.35 -4.87 14.35
CA GLU A 107 23.27 -4.07 13.13
C GLU A 107 21.92 -3.34 13.11
N ILE A 108 21.91 -2.07 12.68
CA ILE A 108 20.68 -1.28 12.49
C ILE A 108 20.50 -1.09 11.00
N TRP A 109 19.44 -1.68 10.44
CA TRP A 109 19.16 -1.62 9.01
C TRP A 109 18.02 -0.67 8.72
N TYR A 110 18.27 0.33 7.89
CA TYR A 110 17.24 1.23 7.37
C TYR A 110 16.65 0.77 6.03
N THR A 111 17.36 -0.12 5.31
CA THR A 111 16.97 -0.62 3.98
C THR A 111 17.06 -2.14 3.83
N GLY A 112 17.42 -2.85 4.91
CA GLY A 112 17.62 -4.30 4.87
C GLY A 112 16.31 -5.05 4.65
N VAL A 113 16.33 -6.03 3.74
CA VAL A 113 15.18 -6.89 3.42
C VAL A 113 15.69 -8.32 3.33
N GLU A 114 15.69 -9.02 4.46
CA GLU A 114 16.18 -10.39 4.55
C GLU A 114 15.34 -11.22 5.53
N ALA A 115 15.55 -12.54 5.53
CA ALA A 115 14.88 -13.46 6.46
C ALA A 115 15.11 -13.12 7.94
N ARG A 116 16.23 -12.46 8.25
CA ARG A 116 16.57 -12.04 9.61
C ARG A 116 15.78 -10.82 10.07
N GLY A 117 15.28 -10.01 9.13
CA GLY A 117 14.52 -8.81 9.42
C GLY A 117 14.31 -7.95 8.17
N VAL A 118 13.19 -7.23 8.18
CA VAL A 118 12.75 -6.37 7.09
C VAL A 118 12.56 -4.97 7.65
N ALA A 119 13.30 -4.00 7.11
CA ALA A 119 13.14 -2.59 7.43
C ALA A 119 11.76 -2.09 6.99
N GLY A 120 11.31 -0.96 7.54
CA GLY A 120 9.98 -0.42 7.31
C GLY A 120 9.98 1.01 6.79
N ILE A 121 8.78 1.47 6.42
CA ILE A 121 8.39 2.87 6.28
C ILE A 121 7.44 3.21 7.43
N THR A 122 7.53 4.41 7.98
CA THR A 122 6.67 4.86 9.08
C THR A 122 6.17 6.28 8.87
N ASP A 123 4.94 6.54 9.28
CA ASP A 123 4.36 7.88 9.45
C ASP A 123 4.59 8.44 10.87
N GLY A 124 5.23 7.66 11.75
CA GLY A 124 5.40 7.95 13.17
C GLY A 124 4.39 7.26 14.08
N LEU A 125 3.33 6.65 13.53
CA LEU A 125 2.31 5.90 14.27
C LEU A 125 2.41 4.40 13.97
N HIS A 126 2.48 4.04 12.69
CA HIS A 126 2.52 2.66 12.23
C HIS A 126 3.78 2.40 11.41
N VAL A 127 4.03 1.11 11.13
CA VAL A 127 5.16 0.69 10.28
C VAL A 127 4.64 -0.27 9.22
N THR A 128 4.91 0.06 7.95
CA THR A 128 4.66 -0.81 6.81
C THR A 128 5.98 -1.38 6.31
N PRO A 129 6.10 -2.68 6.02
CA PRO A 129 7.32 -3.26 5.47
C PRO A 129 7.80 -2.53 4.21
N LEU A 130 9.09 -2.18 4.17
CA LEU A 130 9.70 -1.40 3.09
C LEU A 130 9.41 -2.00 1.69
N PRO A 131 9.49 -3.32 1.46
CA PRO A 131 9.19 -3.90 0.14
C PRO A 131 7.76 -3.67 -0.32
N TRP A 132 6.80 -3.60 0.61
CA TRP A 132 5.38 -3.39 0.29
C TRP A 132 5.18 -1.97 -0.22
N ALA A 133 5.72 -0.99 0.51
CA ALA A 133 5.73 0.41 0.13
C ALA A 133 6.38 0.63 -1.25
N LEU A 134 7.59 0.09 -1.46
CA LEU A 134 8.32 0.25 -2.72
C LEU A 134 7.61 -0.40 -3.91
N HIS A 135 6.98 -1.57 -3.72
CA HIS A 135 6.20 -2.19 -4.77
C HIS A 135 4.95 -1.36 -5.12
N SER A 136 4.25 -0.84 -4.10
CA SER A 136 3.05 -0.01 -4.31
C SER A 136 3.36 1.28 -5.08
N HIS A 137 4.51 1.92 -4.83
CA HIS A 137 4.93 3.12 -5.57
C HIS A 137 4.98 2.88 -7.09
N ARG A 138 5.41 1.69 -7.54
CA ARG A 138 5.39 1.35 -8.98
C ARG A 138 3.97 1.23 -9.54
N GLN A 139 3.02 0.78 -8.73
CA GLN A 139 1.63 0.65 -9.14
C GLN A 139 0.95 2.03 -9.18
N HIS A 140 1.25 2.93 -8.24
CA HIS A 140 0.83 4.34 -8.26
C HIS A 140 1.13 5.00 -9.61
N CYS A 141 2.37 4.91 -10.12
CA CYS A 141 2.74 5.53 -11.41
C CYS A 141 1.91 5.00 -12.58
N LYS A 142 1.47 3.74 -12.54
CA LYS A 142 0.61 3.15 -13.58
C LYS A 142 -0.83 3.63 -13.48
N VAL A 143 -1.35 3.80 -12.26
CA VAL A 143 -2.71 4.32 -12.03
C VAL A 143 -2.78 5.78 -12.46
N ARG A 144 -1.82 6.61 -12.05
CA ARG A 144 -1.75 8.04 -12.41
C ARG A 144 -1.68 8.28 -13.93
N ASN A 145 -0.94 7.45 -14.67
CA ASN A 145 -0.83 7.56 -16.14
C ASN A 145 -2.04 7.03 -16.93
N ARG A 146 -3.01 6.39 -16.28
CA ARG A 146 -4.23 5.86 -16.90
C ARG A 146 -5.46 6.73 -16.66
N SER A 147 -5.36 7.74 -15.81
CA SER A 147 -6.41 8.73 -15.60
C SER A 147 -6.36 9.78 -16.72
N PRO A 148 -7.43 9.96 -17.52
CA PRO A 148 -7.49 11.05 -18.49
C PRO A 148 -7.60 12.40 -17.76
N CYS A 149 -6.87 13.40 -18.24
CA CYS A 149 -7.09 14.82 -17.91
C CYS A 149 -8.54 15.25 -18.12
#